data_AF-A0A6S6S9F4-F1
#
_entry.id   AF-A0A6S6S9F4-F1
#
_cell.length_a   1.000
_cell.length_b   1.000
_cell.length_c   1.000
_cell.angle_alpha   90.00
_cell.angle_beta   90.00
_cell.angle_gamma   90.00
#
_symmetry.space_group_name_H-M   'P 1'
#
loop_
_entity.id
_entity.type
_entity.pdbx_description
1 polymer ?
#
loop_
_entity_poly.entity_id
_entity_poly.type
_entity_poly.pdbx_seq_one_letter_code
_entity_poly.pdbx_strand_id
1 'polypeptide(L)'
;MTHIERINFLLEQLDDKLKNTLSLREKNLEKIQKLFKTLRLDKKHANFTSIFNYQAINLAGIGLKNEDFGEIREGKYVQIIAIASEINNNGEKIIKNLSLGYYGKAEKLSQKEKGNIIEFVLRWRYEKTFQHSDYYQQLLEKLH
;
A
#
# COMPACT_ATOMS: atom_id res chain seq x y z
N MET A 1 41.05 5.67 14.56
CA MET A 1 39.89 6.25 13.85
C MET A 1 39.49 7.53 14.57
N THR A 2 39.62 8.67 13.91
CA THR A 2 39.20 9.98 14.45
C THR A 2 37.67 10.07 14.48
N HIS A 3 37.12 11.02 15.24
CA HIS A 3 35.67 11.28 15.22
C HIS A 3 35.17 11.64 13.82
N ILE A 4 35.97 12.34 13.01
CA ILE A 4 35.64 12.70 11.63
C ILE A 4 35.57 11.45 10.73
N GLU A 5 36.54 10.55 10.83
CA GLU A 5 36.54 9.28 10.08
C GLU A 5 35.32 8.42 10.42
N ARG A 6 34.92 8.37 11.69
CA ARG A 6 33.72 7.65 12.13
C ARG A 6 32.44 8.27 11.57
N ILE A 7 32.36 9.60 11.50
CA ILE A 7 31.21 10.30 10.92
C ILE A 7 31.12 10.01 9.41
N ASN A 8 32.22 10.12 8.67
CA ASN A 8 32.24 9.85 7.23
C ASN A 8 31.82 8.41 6.92
N PHE A 9 32.33 7.44 7.67
CA PHE A 9 31.92 6.04 7.53
C PHE A 9 30.41 5.85 7.74
N LEU A 10 29.82 6.49 8.75
CA LEU A 10 28.37 6.42 8.98
C LEU A 10 27.56 7.08 7.85
N LEU A 11 28.06 8.17 7.26
CA LEU A 11 27.41 8.84 6.12
C LEU A 11 27.39 7.94 4.88
N GLU A 12 28.50 7.26 4.57
CA GLU A 12 28.56 6.29 3.46
C GLU A 12 27.56 5.15 3.65
N GLN A 13 27.50 4.57 4.86
CA GLN A 13 26.54 3.52 5.19
C GLN A 13 25.08 3.98 5.07
N LEU A 14 24.80 5.25 5.40
CA LEU A 14 23.46 5.84 5.26
C LEU A 14 23.10 6.06 3.78
N ASP A 15 24.04 6.53 2.96
CA ASP A 15 23.83 6.75 1.53
C ASP A 15 23.54 5.43 0.80
N ASP A 16 24.29 4.38 1.10
CA ASP A 16 24.05 3.03 0.56
C ASP A 16 22.68 2.50 0.99
N LYS A 17 22.31 2.70 2.26
CA LYS A 17 21.00 2.29 2.77
C LYS A 17 19.86 3.05 2.10
N LEU A 18 20.05 4.34 1.82
CA LEU A 18 19.08 5.18 1.13
C LEU A 18 18.87 4.72 -0.32
N LYS A 19 19.96 4.54 -1.08
CA LYS A 19 19.91 4.04 -2.46
C LYS A 19 19.19 2.69 -2.57
N ASN A 20 19.52 1.77 -1.67
CA ASN A 20 18.86 0.47 -1.61
C ASN A 20 17.36 0.61 -1.31
N THR A 21 16.99 1.49 -0.39
CA THR A 21 15.58 1.75 -0.05
C THR A 21 14.81 2.34 -1.23
N LEU A 22 15.39 3.31 -1.95
CA LEU A 22 14.78 3.91 -3.14
C LEU A 22 14.56 2.86 -4.24
N SER A 23 15.57 2.03 -4.52
CA SER A 23 15.44 0.93 -5.50
C SER A 23 14.33 -0.07 -5.13
N LEU A 24 14.15 -0.36 -3.84
CA LEU A 24 13.07 -1.23 -3.38
C LEU A 24 11.69 -0.58 -3.57
N ARG A 25 11.56 0.72 -3.31
CA ARG A 25 10.32 1.48 -3.55
C ARG A 25 9.94 1.51 -5.03
N GLU A 26 10.89 1.79 -5.90
CA GLU A 26 10.67 1.80 -7.36
C GLU A 26 10.13 0.45 -7.85
N LYS A 27 10.82 -0.65 -7.49
CA LYS A 27 10.39 -2.02 -7.81
C LYS A 27 9.02 -2.35 -7.23
N ASN A 28 8.72 -1.84 -6.03
CA ASN A 28 7.41 -2.03 -5.41
C ASN A 28 6.31 -1.31 -6.19
N LEU A 29 6.52 -0.03 -6.53
CA LEU A 29 5.58 0.79 -7.30
C LEU A 29 5.28 0.18 -8.68
N GLU A 30 6.31 -0.26 -9.41
CA GLU A 30 6.15 -0.96 -10.69
C GLU A 30 5.24 -2.19 -10.55
N LYS A 31 5.45 -2.97 -9.48
CA LYS A 31 4.67 -4.18 -9.23
C LYS A 31 3.23 -3.86 -8.83
N ILE A 32 2.98 -2.84 -8.00
CA ILE A 32 1.63 -2.37 -7.69
C ILE A 32 0.94 -1.91 -8.98
N GLN A 33 1.62 -1.16 -9.84
CA GLN A 33 1.04 -0.67 -11.11
C GLN A 33 0.67 -1.82 -12.05
N LYS A 34 1.51 -2.86 -12.14
CA LYS A 34 1.20 -4.08 -12.90
C LYS A 34 -0.01 -4.81 -12.31
N LEU A 35 -0.07 -4.96 -11.00
CA LEU A 35 -1.18 -5.62 -10.30
C LEU A 35 -2.48 -4.82 -10.43
N PHE A 36 -2.40 -3.49 -10.38
CA PHE A 36 -3.54 -2.57 -10.54
C PHE A 36 -4.28 -2.83 -11.87
N LYS A 37 -3.54 -2.94 -12.97
CA LYS A 37 -4.08 -3.30 -14.30
C LYS A 37 -4.53 -4.76 -14.34
N THR A 38 -3.74 -5.68 -13.78
CA THR A 38 -4.04 -7.13 -13.77
C THR A 38 -5.36 -7.43 -13.07
N LEU A 39 -5.61 -6.76 -11.95
CA LEU A 39 -6.80 -6.85 -11.13
C LEU A 39 -7.96 -5.99 -11.65
N ARG A 40 -7.77 -5.34 -12.81
CA ARG A 40 -8.75 -4.47 -13.49
C ARG A 40 -9.26 -3.31 -12.64
N LEU A 41 -8.46 -2.83 -11.70
CA LEU A 41 -8.81 -1.71 -10.83
C LEU A 41 -8.86 -0.40 -11.63
N ASP A 42 -8.12 -0.32 -12.72
CA ASP A 42 -8.12 0.77 -13.71
C ASP A 42 -9.49 1.01 -14.35
N LYS A 43 -10.36 -0.01 -14.39
CA LYS A 43 -11.72 0.12 -14.93
C LYS A 43 -12.66 0.94 -14.05
N LYS A 44 -12.38 0.98 -12.75
CA LYS A 44 -13.19 1.74 -11.77
C LYS A 44 -12.47 2.99 -11.29
N HIS A 45 -11.13 2.98 -11.32
CA HIS A 45 -10.28 4.08 -10.88
C HIS A 45 -9.24 4.35 -11.97
N ALA A 46 -9.48 5.32 -12.86
CA ALA A 46 -8.59 5.54 -14.00
C ALA A 46 -7.17 5.98 -13.61
N ASN A 47 -7.02 6.69 -12.49
CA ASN A 47 -5.73 7.20 -12.03
C ASN A 47 -5.09 6.26 -11.00
N PHE A 48 -3.98 5.64 -11.37
CA PHE A 48 -3.17 4.79 -10.49
C PHE A 48 -2.75 5.51 -9.21
N THR A 49 -2.26 6.75 -9.28
CA THR A 49 -1.69 7.43 -8.10
C THR A 49 -2.76 7.75 -7.05
N SER A 50 -4.02 7.86 -7.46
CA SER A 50 -5.13 8.15 -6.56
C SER A 50 -5.35 7.08 -5.48
N ILE A 51 -4.91 5.83 -5.72
CA ILE A 51 -5.05 4.76 -4.72
C ILE A 51 -4.26 5.03 -3.45
N PHE A 52 -3.22 5.87 -3.51
CA PHE A 52 -2.40 6.20 -2.35
C PHE A 52 -3.02 7.29 -1.47
N ASN A 53 -4.07 7.98 -1.94
CA ASN A 53 -4.81 8.97 -1.16
C ASN A 53 -5.72 8.32 -0.10
N TYR A 54 -6.02 7.03 -0.24
CA TYR A 54 -6.81 6.31 0.75
C TYR A 54 -6.07 6.20 2.08
N GLN A 55 -6.82 6.27 3.17
CA GLN A 55 -6.31 6.11 4.52
C GLN A 55 -5.87 4.68 4.79
N ALA A 56 -6.62 3.72 4.26
CA ALA A 56 -6.31 2.29 4.37
C ALA A 56 -6.89 1.51 3.18
N ILE A 57 -6.32 0.33 2.92
CA ILE A 57 -6.92 -0.70 2.08
C ILE A 57 -7.04 -2.00 2.88
N ASN A 58 -8.24 -2.56 2.84
CA ASN A 58 -8.61 -3.81 3.49
C ASN A 58 -8.96 -4.88 2.47
N LEU A 59 -8.73 -6.13 2.84
CA LEU A 59 -9.12 -7.31 2.08
C LEU A 59 -10.22 -8.06 2.85
N ALA A 60 -11.34 -8.29 2.18
CA ALA A 60 -12.39 -9.18 2.64
C ALA A 60 -12.28 -10.53 1.93
N GLY A 61 -12.76 -11.59 2.59
CA GLY A 61 -12.86 -12.94 2.01
C GLY A 61 -11.58 -13.78 2.03
N ILE A 62 -10.42 -13.18 2.30
CA ILE A 62 -9.13 -13.87 2.43
C ILE A 62 -8.41 -13.33 3.67
N GLY A 63 -7.82 -14.23 4.47
CA GLY A 63 -7.04 -13.88 5.64
C GLY A 63 -5.68 -13.27 5.29
N LEU A 64 -5.24 -12.32 6.12
CA LEU A 64 -3.97 -11.59 5.97
C LEU A 64 -3.16 -11.57 7.27
N LYS A 65 -3.68 -12.16 8.35
CA LYS A 65 -2.95 -12.29 9.60
C LYS A 65 -2.09 -13.54 9.55
N ASN A 66 -1.10 -13.63 10.43
CA ASN A 66 -0.24 -14.81 10.49
C ASN A 66 -1.03 -16.09 10.74
N GLU A 67 -2.07 -16.03 11.59
CA GLU A 67 -2.90 -17.20 11.90
C GLU A 67 -3.83 -17.66 10.76
N ASP A 68 -4.15 -16.80 9.78
CA ASP A 68 -5.12 -17.10 8.70
C ASP A 68 -4.59 -16.74 7.29
N PHE A 69 -3.28 -16.62 7.12
CA PHE A 69 -2.69 -16.02 5.92
C PHE A 69 -3.04 -16.80 4.65
N GLY A 70 -3.74 -16.14 3.73
CA GLY A 70 -4.16 -16.73 2.46
C GLY A 70 -5.33 -17.70 2.56
N GLU A 71 -5.83 -17.98 3.77
CA GLU A 71 -7.01 -18.81 3.98
C GLU A 71 -8.25 -18.11 3.43
N ILE A 72 -9.07 -18.84 2.70
CA ILE A 72 -10.33 -18.33 2.20
C ILE A 72 -11.40 -18.40 3.28
N ARG A 73 -12.27 -17.41 3.32
CA ARG A 73 -13.48 -17.44 4.15
C ARG A 73 -14.63 -17.98 3.30
N GLU A 74 -14.94 -19.25 3.47
CA GLU A 74 -15.93 -19.95 2.64
C GLU A 74 -17.29 -19.22 2.62
N GLY A 75 -17.90 -19.13 1.43
CA GLY A 75 -19.16 -18.44 1.24
C GLY A 75 -19.07 -16.91 1.32
N LYS A 76 -17.89 -16.34 1.63
CA LYS A 76 -17.66 -14.89 1.62
C LYS A 76 -17.12 -14.44 0.27
N TYR A 77 -17.45 -13.20 -0.07
CA TYR A 77 -16.94 -12.52 -1.24
C TYR A 77 -15.55 -11.95 -0.99
N VAL A 78 -14.68 -12.07 -2.00
CA VAL A 78 -13.36 -11.44 -2.00
C VAL A 78 -13.48 -10.05 -2.56
N GLN A 79 -13.05 -9.07 -1.76
CA GLN A 79 -13.18 -7.66 -2.09
C GLN A 79 -12.00 -6.86 -1.55
N ILE A 80 -11.48 -5.96 -2.38
CA ILE A 80 -10.54 -4.92 -1.95
C ILE A 80 -11.36 -3.66 -1.62
N ILE A 81 -11.20 -3.14 -0.41
CA ILE A 81 -11.98 -2.02 0.12
C ILE A 81 -11.03 -0.92 0.57
N ALA A 82 -11.15 0.26 -0.02
CA ALA A 82 -10.46 1.46 0.42
C ALA A 82 -11.25 2.20 1.49
N ILE A 83 -10.55 2.82 2.42
CA ILE A 83 -11.09 3.77 3.38
C ILE A 83 -10.65 5.16 2.97
N ALA A 84 -11.60 6.04 2.69
CA ALA A 84 -11.36 7.45 2.39
C ALA A 84 -11.96 8.33 3.49
N SER A 85 -11.36 9.49 3.72
CA SER A 85 -12.02 10.56 4.46
C SER A 85 -12.30 11.74 3.55
N GLU A 86 -13.48 12.31 3.70
CA GLU A 86 -13.85 13.57 3.07
C GLU A 86 -14.40 14.52 4.13
N ILE A 87 -14.43 15.80 3.81
CA ILE A 87 -15.06 16.83 4.63
C ILE A 87 -16.46 17.05 4.05
N ASN A 88 -17.50 16.90 4.88
CA ASN A 88 -18.86 17.17 4.46
C ASN A 88 -19.12 18.70 4.37
N ASN A 89 -20.30 19.09 3.90
CA ASN A 89 -20.67 20.51 3.76
C ASN A 89 -20.67 21.30 5.08
N ASN A 90 -20.66 20.62 6.23
CA ASN A 90 -20.64 21.22 7.56
C ASN A 90 -19.20 21.31 8.13
N GLY A 91 -18.17 20.94 7.35
CA GLY A 91 -16.78 20.92 7.83
C GLY A 91 -16.40 19.67 8.63
N GLU A 92 -17.28 18.68 8.75
CA GLU A 92 -17.03 17.48 9.54
C GLU A 92 -16.34 16.39 8.71
N LYS A 93 -15.36 15.72 9.32
CA LYS A 93 -14.68 14.58 8.71
C LYS A 93 -15.59 13.35 8.71
N ILE A 94 -15.93 12.86 7.53
CA ILE A 94 -16.68 11.62 7.35
C ILE A 94 -15.79 10.54 6.72
N ILE A 95 -16.00 9.30 7.15
CA ILE A 95 -15.27 8.13 6.65
C ILE A 95 -16.16 7.34 5.70
N LYS A 96 -15.61 6.97 4.54
CA LYS A 96 -16.29 6.18 3.52
C LYS A 96 -15.52 4.91 3.20
N ASN A 97 -16.27 3.81 3.05
CA ASN A 97 -15.76 2.56 2.50
C ASN A 97 -16.05 2.51 1.00
N LEU A 98 -14.99 2.43 0.19
CA LEU A 98 -15.07 2.38 -1.26
C LEU A 98 -14.61 1.01 -1.74
N SER A 99 -15.48 0.32 -2.47
CA SER A 99 -15.10 -0.93 -3.14
C SER A 99 -14.14 -0.62 -4.28
N LEU A 100 -12.88 -1.07 -4.18
CA LEU A 100 -11.91 -0.93 -5.28
C LEU A 100 -12.06 -2.06 -6.30
N GLY A 101 -12.26 -3.28 -5.82
CA GLY A 101 -12.40 -4.46 -6.65
C GLY A 101 -13.24 -5.54 -5.97
N TYR A 102 -14.13 -6.17 -6.73
CA TYR A 102 -14.99 -7.26 -6.28
C TYR A 102 -14.77 -8.46 -7.18
N TYR A 103 -14.43 -9.60 -6.60
CA TYR A 103 -13.91 -10.76 -7.32
C TYR A 103 -14.81 -12.00 -7.21
N GLY A 104 -16.00 -11.86 -6.60
CA GLY A 104 -16.89 -12.99 -6.37
C GLY A 104 -16.48 -13.83 -5.16
N LYS A 105 -17.05 -15.04 -5.05
CA LYS A 105 -16.85 -15.90 -3.88
C LYS A 105 -15.44 -16.46 -3.83
N ALA A 106 -14.85 -16.55 -2.64
CA ALA A 106 -13.45 -16.91 -2.46
C ALA A 106 -13.11 -18.30 -3.02
N GLU A 107 -14.03 -19.26 -2.92
CA GLU A 107 -13.87 -20.61 -3.46
C GLU A 107 -13.83 -20.66 -5.00
N LYS A 108 -14.36 -19.65 -5.69
CA LYS A 108 -14.39 -19.58 -7.16
C LYS A 108 -13.13 -18.96 -7.78
N LEU A 109 -12.26 -18.38 -6.97
CA LEU A 109 -11.03 -17.76 -7.45
C LEU A 109 -9.91 -18.79 -7.61
N SER A 110 -9.18 -18.67 -8.70
CA SER A 110 -7.93 -19.42 -8.88
C SER A 110 -6.89 -18.99 -7.85
N GLN A 111 -5.91 -19.87 -7.57
CA GLN A 111 -4.82 -19.54 -6.65
C GLN A 111 -4.02 -18.31 -7.12
N LYS A 112 -3.87 -18.14 -8.43
CA LYS A 112 -3.18 -16.99 -9.03
C LYS A 112 -3.96 -15.69 -8.78
N GLU A 113 -5.28 -15.69 -8.91
CA GLU A 113 -6.10 -14.52 -8.61
C GLU A 113 -6.02 -14.13 -7.14
N LYS A 114 -6.14 -15.11 -6.23
CA LYS A 114 -5.98 -14.89 -4.78
C LYS A 114 -4.62 -14.29 -4.47
N GLY A 115 -3.55 -14.88 -5.03
CA GLY A 115 -2.17 -14.40 -4.86
C GLY A 115 -2.00 -12.96 -5.34
N ASN A 116 -2.52 -12.61 -6.52
CA ASN A 116 -2.45 -11.24 -7.04
C ASN A 116 -3.18 -10.23 -6.15
N ILE A 117 -4.35 -10.60 -5.62
CA ILE A 117 -5.16 -9.75 -4.72
C ILE A 117 -4.41 -9.51 -3.41
N ILE A 118 -3.89 -10.57 -2.78
CA ILE A 118 -3.10 -10.48 -1.54
C ILE A 118 -1.86 -9.61 -1.79
N GLU A 119 -1.10 -9.91 -2.86
CA GLU A 119 0.14 -9.20 -3.18
C GLU A 119 -0.13 -7.69 -3.38
N PHE A 120 -1.20 -7.34 -4.10
CA PHE A 120 -1.57 -5.94 -4.29
C PHE A 120 -1.81 -5.21 -2.97
N VAL A 121 -2.60 -5.81 -2.07
CA VAL A 121 -2.94 -5.20 -0.77
C VAL A 121 -1.69 -5.04 0.09
N LEU A 122 -0.83 -6.06 0.15
CA LEU A 122 0.40 -6.00 0.96
C LEU A 122 1.39 -4.97 0.42
N ARG A 123 1.61 -4.92 -0.90
CA ARG A 123 2.50 -3.94 -1.52
C ARG A 123 2.00 -2.51 -1.37
N TRP A 124 0.69 -2.30 -1.49
CA TRP A 124 0.09 -0.99 -1.23
C TRP A 124 0.31 -0.57 0.22
N ARG A 125 0.10 -1.46 1.21
CA ARG A 125 0.33 -1.16 2.64
C ARG A 125 1.79 -0.86 2.94
N TYR A 126 2.70 -1.60 2.30
CA TYR A 126 4.13 -1.33 2.35
C TYR A 126 4.40 0.09 1.85
N GLU A 127 3.98 0.44 0.63
CA GLU A 127 4.20 1.78 0.06
C GLU A 127 3.56 2.91 0.89
N LYS A 128 2.34 2.70 1.39
CA LYS A 128 1.63 3.68 2.22
C LYS A 128 2.43 4.03 3.48
N THR A 129 3.08 3.04 4.08
CA THR A 129 3.90 3.23 5.27
C THR A 129 5.16 4.06 4.95
N PHE A 130 5.77 3.89 3.78
CA PHE A 130 6.86 4.77 3.31
C PHE A 130 6.39 6.20 3.01
N GLN A 131 5.21 6.39 2.42
CA GLN A 131 4.70 7.75 2.23
C GLN A 131 4.48 8.49 3.54
N HIS A 132 4.19 7.77 4.63
CA HIS A 132 4.14 8.39 5.94
C HIS A 132 5.53 8.81 6.45
N SER A 133 6.64 8.19 6.03
CA SER A 133 7.97 8.76 6.29
C SER A 133 8.21 10.05 5.52
N ASP A 134 7.74 10.14 4.28
CA ASP A 134 7.84 11.36 3.45
C ASP A 134 6.98 12.51 4.04
N TYR A 135 5.83 12.20 4.65
CA TYR A 135 5.01 13.18 5.40
C TYR A 135 5.78 13.78 6.58
N TYR A 136 6.51 12.96 7.34
CA TYR A 136 7.36 13.48 8.42
C TYR A 136 8.52 14.32 7.86
N GLN A 137 9.09 13.95 6.71
CA GLN A 137 10.11 14.76 6.05
C GLN A 137 9.57 16.15 5.66
N GLN A 138 8.37 16.23 5.08
CA GLN A 138 7.73 17.51 4.76
C GLN A 138 7.37 18.34 6.02
N LEU A 139 7.04 17.68 7.15
CA LEU A 139 6.86 18.39 8.41
C LEU A 139 8.18 18.92 8.97
N LEU A 140 9.27 18.17 8.81
CA LEU A 140 10.62 18.61 9.20
C LEU A 140 11.10 19.78 8.33
N GLU A 141 10.85 19.75 7.02
CA GLU A 141 11.17 20.87 6.12
C GLU A 141 10.47 22.18 6.50
N LYS A 142 9.32 22.12 7.20
CA LYS A 142 8.63 23.32 7.72
C LYS A 142 9.26 23.91 8.99
N LEU A 143 10.17 23.17 9.64
CA LEU A 143 10.91 23.66 10.80
C LEU A 143 12.16 24.46 10.40
N HIS A 144 12.50 24.49 9.10
CA HIS A 144 13.70 25.08 8.54
C HIS A 144 13.36 26.19 7.55
#